data_AF-A0A1F5CQI1-F1
#
_entry.id   AF-A0A1F5CQI1-F1
#
_cell.length_a   1.000
_cell.length_b   1.000
_cell.length_c   1.000
_cell.angle_alpha   90.00
_cell.angle_beta   90.00
_cell.angle_gamma   90.00
#
_symmetry.space_group_name_H-M   'P 1'
#
loop_
_entity.id
_entity.type
_entity.pdbx_description
1 polymer ?
#
loop_
_entity_poly.entity_id
_entity_poly.type
_entity_poly.pdbx_seq_one_letter_code
_entity_poly.pdbx_strand_id
1 'polypeptide(L)'
;MREVELASWKDLPRRVDGIVRSLEIIYQVRLRVDLEEIPLGRSYPTEDFLENDKLALVFKKTVEENYDVPITVVNSGEDYFVLDGHHRAFIRKKLMYQTIEAHVLRFPEGVSYRKIPRRPLEDLRIKDVSNIEDAILKTWQRILFVVEYYEAIHRMPFYLEKENVDLKDLVPTQPHVGKTQIVGIKKVLVPIVCIHYGSKYYILDGHARSLRNRELGLRSIEAMVLVSAVKIDFGIVKTAEDMGLHQLEDVKIME
;
A
#
# COMPACT_ATOMS: atom_id res chain seq x y z
N MET A 1 -21.08 -4.89 -9.40
CA MET A 1 -19.84 -4.73 -8.62
C MET A 1 -19.37 -6.10 -8.16
N ARG A 2 -18.09 -6.45 -8.34
CA ARG A 2 -17.53 -7.67 -7.73
C ARG A 2 -17.48 -7.43 -6.22
N GLU A 3 -18.06 -8.34 -5.43
CA GLU A 3 -17.92 -8.29 -3.98
C GLU A 3 -16.50 -8.75 -3.62
N VAL A 4 -15.68 -7.82 -3.14
CA VAL A 4 -14.31 -8.13 -2.68
C VAL A 4 -14.40 -8.52 -1.22
N GLU A 5 -14.40 -9.82 -0.96
CA GLU A 5 -14.37 -10.36 0.40
C GLU A 5 -12.93 -10.36 0.93
N LEU A 6 -12.70 -9.62 2.02
CA LEU A 6 -11.44 -9.65 2.76
C LEU A 6 -11.50 -10.70 3.86
N ALA A 7 -10.36 -11.32 4.15
CA ALA A 7 -10.26 -12.23 5.29
C ALA A 7 -10.60 -11.49 6.59
N SER A 8 -11.38 -12.10 7.46
CA SER A 8 -11.62 -11.60 8.81
C SER A 8 -11.17 -12.61 9.86
N TRP A 9 -11.01 -12.15 11.11
CA TRP A 9 -10.73 -13.02 12.26
C TRP A 9 -11.74 -14.18 12.40
N LYS A 10 -12.98 -13.99 11.97
CA LYS A 10 -14.04 -15.00 12.07
C LYS A 10 -13.84 -16.18 11.09
N ASP A 11 -13.37 -15.90 9.89
CA ASP A 11 -13.21 -16.86 8.79
C ASP A 11 -11.77 -17.37 8.66
N LEU A 12 -10.80 -16.70 9.29
CA LEU A 12 -9.39 -17.09 9.29
C LEU A 12 -9.16 -18.56 9.71
N PRO A 13 -9.76 -19.10 10.80
CA PRO A 13 -9.53 -20.50 11.17
C PRO A 13 -9.92 -21.47 10.05
N ARG A 14 -11.05 -21.22 9.37
CA ARG A 14 -11.52 -22.07 8.26
C ARG A 14 -10.60 -22.00 7.05
N ARG A 15 -10.07 -20.81 6.74
CA ARG A 15 -9.11 -20.60 5.64
C ARG A 15 -7.81 -21.36 5.90
N VAL A 16 -7.25 -21.24 7.11
CA VAL A 16 -6.03 -21.94 7.54
C VAL A 16 -6.26 -23.45 7.49
N ASP A 17 -7.34 -23.95 8.10
CA ASP A 17 -7.69 -25.38 8.09
C ASP A 17 -7.84 -25.94 6.67
N GLY A 18 -8.43 -25.17 5.77
CA GLY A 18 -8.55 -25.55 4.36
C GLY A 18 -7.19 -25.77 3.71
N ILE A 19 -6.28 -24.81 3.87
CA ILE A 19 -4.92 -24.88 3.32
C ILE A 19 -4.14 -26.06 3.94
N VAL A 20 -4.21 -26.21 5.26
CA VAL A 20 -3.56 -27.31 6.00
C VAL A 20 -4.04 -28.65 5.46
N ARG A 21 -5.36 -28.88 5.39
CA ARG A 21 -5.92 -30.14 4.88
C ARG A 21 -5.48 -30.43 3.46
N SER A 22 -5.51 -29.42 2.57
CA SER A 22 -5.06 -29.59 1.19
C SER A 22 -3.60 -30.03 1.12
N LEU A 23 -2.71 -29.40 1.89
CA LEU A 23 -1.29 -29.75 1.91
C LEU A 23 -1.02 -31.10 2.58
N GLU A 24 -1.70 -31.43 3.68
CA GLU A 24 -1.58 -32.75 4.33
C GLU A 24 -1.96 -33.88 3.36
N ILE A 25 -3.00 -33.69 2.54
CA ILE A 25 -3.42 -34.67 1.52
C ILE A 25 -2.37 -34.78 0.40
N ILE A 26 -1.89 -33.65 -0.14
CA ILE A 26 -0.96 -33.63 -1.28
C ILE A 26 0.38 -34.27 -0.90
N TYR A 27 0.88 -33.98 0.29
CA TYR A 27 2.21 -34.41 0.72
C TYR A 27 2.16 -35.67 1.63
N GLN A 28 0.97 -36.17 1.97
CA GLN A 28 0.75 -37.31 2.86
C GLN A 28 1.48 -37.18 4.22
N VAL A 29 1.38 -36.00 4.82
CA VAL A 29 2.00 -35.68 6.11
C VAL A 29 1.00 -35.02 7.05
N ARG A 30 1.38 -34.89 8.33
CA ARG A 30 0.72 -33.98 9.28
C ARG A 30 1.53 -32.71 9.42
N LEU A 31 0.90 -31.56 9.28
CA LEU A 31 1.56 -30.26 9.42
C LEU A 31 1.41 -29.73 10.85
N ARG A 32 2.44 -29.06 11.34
CA ARG A 32 2.32 -28.19 12.52
C ARG A 32 1.95 -26.79 12.06
N VAL A 33 1.09 -26.12 12.82
CA VAL A 33 0.69 -24.74 12.59
C VAL A 33 0.95 -23.96 13.87
N ASP A 34 1.82 -22.95 13.76
CA ASP A 34 2.16 -22.05 14.86
C ASP A 34 1.79 -20.61 14.44
N LEU A 35 1.28 -19.79 15.37
CA LEU A 35 1.05 -18.36 15.14
C LEU A 35 2.30 -17.59 15.56
N GLU A 36 2.95 -16.91 14.62
CA GLU A 36 4.24 -16.25 14.83
C GLU A 36 4.30 -14.89 14.14
N GLU A 37 5.07 -13.95 14.70
CA GLU A 37 5.54 -12.80 13.93
C GLU A 37 6.75 -13.21 13.07
N ILE A 38 6.64 -13.02 11.75
CA ILE A 38 7.68 -13.40 10.79
C ILE A 38 8.26 -12.18 10.09
N PRO A 39 9.55 -12.21 9.67
CA PRO A 39 10.15 -11.10 8.92
C PRO A 39 9.59 -11.01 7.50
N LEU A 40 9.07 -9.84 7.14
CA LEU A 40 8.60 -9.54 5.78
C LEU A 40 9.73 -9.58 4.75
N GLY A 41 10.96 -9.26 5.15
CA GLY A 41 12.15 -9.35 4.28
C GLY A 41 12.52 -10.76 3.84
N ARG A 42 11.94 -11.80 4.48
CA ARG A 42 12.14 -13.22 4.13
C ARG A 42 10.83 -13.91 3.74
N SER A 43 9.81 -13.12 3.43
CA SER A 43 8.51 -13.58 2.96
C SER A 43 8.43 -13.45 1.44
N TYR A 44 8.13 -14.55 0.76
CA TYR A 44 8.08 -14.63 -0.70
C TYR A 44 6.68 -15.07 -1.17
N PRO A 45 6.12 -14.46 -2.23
CA PRO A 45 4.80 -14.82 -2.70
C PRO A 45 4.81 -16.13 -3.47
N THR A 46 3.72 -16.89 -3.34
CA THR A 46 3.46 -18.06 -4.18
C THR A 46 2.54 -17.76 -5.39
N GLU A 47 1.96 -16.56 -5.43
CA GLU A 47 1.13 -16.06 -6.54
C GLU A 47 1.92 -15.09 -7.42
N ASP A 48 1.41 -14.84 -8.64
CA ASP A 48 2.09 -14.01 -9.65
C ASP A 48 1.61 -12.56 -9.73
N PHE A 49 0.41 -12.27 -9.22
CA PHE A 49 -0.17 -10.95 -9.32
C PHE A 49 -1.10 -10.65 -8.15
N LEU A 50 -1.36 -9.37 -7.93
CA LEU A 50 -2.33 -8.83 -6.99
C LEU A 50 -3.47 -8.18 -7.77
N GLU A 51 -4.70 -8.52 -7.38
CA GLU A 51 -5.91 -7.85 -7.85
C GLU A 51 -5.97 -6.41 -7.31
N ASN A 52 -6.04 -5.41 -8.19
CA ASN A 52 -5.90 -3.99 -7.82
C ASN A 52 -7.06 -3.47 -6.96
N ASP A 53 -8.29 -3.89 -7.24
CA ASP A 53 -9.49 -3.59 -6.47
C ASP A 53 -9.36 -4.06 -5.01
N LYS A 54 -8.90 -5.28 -4.82
CA LYS A 54 -8.61 -5.86 -3.50
C LYS A 54 -7.42 -5.18 -2.83
N LEU A 55 -6.38 -4.85 -3.60
CA LEU A 55 -5.20 -4.18 -3.08
C LEU A 55 -5.54 -2.81 -2.51
N ALA A 56 -6.31 -2.00 -3.23
CA ALA A 56 -6.77 -0.69 -2.77
C ALA A 56 -7.60 -0.81 -1.49
N LEU A 57 -8.44 -1.84 -1.38
CA LEU A 57 -9.28 -2.06 -0.20
C LEU A 57 -8.46 -2.49 1.01
N VAL A 58 -7.53 -3.42 0.82
CA VAL A 58 -6.57 -3.81 1.88
C VAL A 58 -5.76 -2.60 2.32
N PHE A 59 -5.28 -1.78 1.37
CA PHE A 59 -4.51 -0.59 1.68
C PHE A 59 -5.29 0.40 2.55
N LYS A 60 -6.50 0.79 2.13
CA LYS A 60 -7.41 1.63 2.91
C LYS A 60 -7.59 1.07 4.32
N LYS A 61 -7.99 -0.20 4.43
CA LYS A 61 -8.29 -0.82 5.73
C LYS A 61 -7.06 -0.92 6.64
N THR A 62 -5.89 -1.21 6.08
CA THR A 62 -4.66 -1.24 6.87
C THR A 62 -4.33 0.14 7.45
N VAL A 63 -4.50 1.21 6.67
CA VAL A 63 -4.17 2.57 7.10
C VAL A 63 -5.23 3.20 8.03
N GLU A 64 -6.52 2.94 7.79
CA GLU A 64 -7.62 3.60 8.51
C GLU A 64 -8.21 2.76 9.65
N GLU A 65 -8.20 1.44 9.50
CA GLU A 65 -8.93 0.51 10.37
C GLU A 65 -7.97 -0.42 11.14
N ASN A 66 -6.65 -0.23 11.01
CA ASN A 66 -5.62 -1.12 11.55
C ASN A 66 -5.84 -2.59 11.18
N TYR A 67 -6.25 -2.85 9.93
CA TYR A 67 -6.52 -4.20 9.45
C TYR A 67 -5.27 -5.10 9.50
N ASP A 68 -5.28 -6.05 10.44
CA ASP A 68 -4.12 -6.80 10.91
C ASP A 68 -4.28 -8.33 10.86
N VAL A 69 -5.32 -8.83 10.21
CA VAL A 69 -5.61 -10.26 10.11
C VAL A 69 -4.38 -11.03 9.59
N PRO A 70 -3.91 -12.07 10.32
CA PRO A 70 -2.71 -12.81 9.97
C PRO A 70 -2.71 -13.37 8.55
N ILE A 71 -1.51 -13.52 8.00
CA ILE A 71 -1.32 -14.24 6.74
C ILE A 71 -1.13 -15.72 7.02
N THR A 72 -1.18 -16.56 5.98
CA THR A 72 -0.81 -17.98 6.09
C THR A 72 0.42 -18.21 5.26
N VAL A 73 1.45 -18.80 5.85
CA VAL A 73 2.73 -19.09 5.19
C VAL A 73 3.14 -20.53 5.41
N VAL A 74 4.00 -21.02 4.54
CA VAL A 74 4.77 -22.25 4.79
C VAL A 74 6.22 -21.89 5.04
N ASN A 75 6.80 -22.47 6.09
CA ASN A 75 8.22 -22.32 6.39
C ASN A 75 9.06 -23.28 5.54
N SER A 76 10.21 -22.79 5.07
CA SER A 76 11.22 -23.61 4.40
C SER A 76 12.61 -23.10 4.78
N GLY A 77 13.26 -23.81 5.71
CA GLY A 77 14.48 -23.33 6.35
C GLY A 77 14.19 -22.06 7.14
N GLU A 78 14.85 -20.97 6.80
CA GLU A 78 14.63 -19.66 7.42
C GLU A 78 13.83 -18.69 6.54
N ASP A 79 13.28 -19.18 5.43
CA ASP A 79 12.40 -18.43 4.53
C ASP A 79 10.92 -18.80 4.73
N TYR A 80 10.03 -17.88 4.36
CA TYR A 80 8.58 -18.03 4.45
C TYR A 80 7.93 -17.82 3.10
N PHE A 81 7.03 -18.71 2.69
CA PHE A 81 6.30 -18.60 1.42
C PHE A 81 4.82 -18.35 1.69
N VAL A 82 4.31 -17.21 1.21
CA VAL A 82 2.94 -16.75 1.45
C VAL A 82 1.96 -17.60 0.66
N LEU A 83 1.09 -18.32 1.36
CA LEU A 83 0.04 -19.18 0.81
C LEU A 83 -1.31 -18.46 0.75
N ASP A 84 -1.60 -17.60 1.73
CA ASP A 84 -2.74 -16.68 1.74
C ASP A 84 -2.31 -15.35 2.36
N GLY A 85 -2.83 -14.25 1.82
CA GLY A 85 -2.60 -12.91 2.35
C GLY A 85 -1.53 -12.09 1.61
N HIS A 86 -1.29 -12.38 0.33
CA HIS A 86 -0.30 -11.68 -0.50
C HIS A 86 -0.54 -10.17 -0.56
N HIS A 87 -1.80 -9.72 -0.71
CA HIS A 87 -2.15 -8.29 -0.65
C HIS A 87 -1.76 -7.66 0.69
N ARG A 88 -2.00 -8.36 1.82
CA ARG A 88 -1.68 -7.86 3.17
C ARG A 88 -0.16 -7.77 3.35
N ALA A 89 0.57 -8.82 2.97
CA ALA A 89 2.02 -8.84 3.02
C ALA A 89 2.64 -7.73 2.15
N PHE A 90 2.12 -7.55 0.93
CA PHE A 90 2.56 -6.49 0.02
C PHE A 90 2.33 -5.09 0.60
N ILE A 91 1.11 -4.79 1.07
CA ILE A 91 0.80 -3.48 1.66
C ILE A 91 1.63 -3.22 2.91
N ARG A 92 1.79 -4.21 3.80
CA ARG A 92 2.65 -4.05 4.98
C ARG A 92 4.11 -3.79 4.58
N LYS A 93 4.61 -4.46 3.54
CA LYS A 93 5.94 -4.19 2.98
C LYS A 93 6.05 -2.76 2.44
N LYS A 94 5.06 -2.28 1.66
CA LYS A 94 5.00 -0.89 1.16
C LYS A 94 4.88 0.14 2.27
N LEU A 95 4.30 -0.21 3.41
CA LEU A 95 4.23 0.61 4.63
C LEU A 95 5.43 0.40 5.58
N MET A 96 6.52 -0.20 5.10
CA MET A 96 7.78 -0.40 5.83
C MET A 96 7.69 -1.21 7.13
N TYR A 97 6.63 -1.99 7.32
CA TYR A 97 6.60 -2.96 8.41
C TYR A 97 7.73 -3.98 8.24
N GLN A 98 8.40 -4.29 9.35
CA GLN A 98 9.49 -5.27 9.37
C GLN A 98 8.96 -6.70 9.52
N THR A 99 7.87 -6.86 10.28
CA THR A 99 7.24 -8.14 10.58
C THR A 99 5.76 -8.15 10.20
N ILE A 100 5.20 -9.35 10.12
CA ILE A 100 3.76 -9.59 9.99
C ILE A 100 3.40 -10.85 10.77
N GLU A 101 2.25 -10.85 11.44
CA GLU A 101 1.72 -12.05 12.11
C GLU A 101 1.25 -13.07 11.05
N ALA A 102 1.62 -14.33 11.25
CA ALA A 102 1.37 -15.40 10.30
C ALA A 102 1.07 -16.74 10.99
N HIS A 103 0.14 -17.49 10.40
CA HIS A 103 0.03 -18.93 10.64
C HIS A 103 1.13 -19.62 9.84
N VAL A 104 2.14 -20.13 10.52
CA VAL A 104 3.32 -20.78 9.96
C VAL A 104 3.10 -22.28 9.89
N LEU A 105 2.97 -22.80 8.67
CA LEU A 105 2.86 -24.23 8.41
C LEU A 105 4.26 -24.84 8.32
N ARG A 106 4.51 -25.86 9.14
CA ARG A 106 5.80 -26.57 9.21
C ARG A 106 5.61 -28.03 8.84
N PHE A 107 6.44 -28.48 7.89
CA PHE A 107 6.50 -29.87 7.46
C PHE A 107 7.29 -30.71 8.46
N PRO A 108 6.99 -32.02 8.59
CA PRO A 108 7.81 -32.93 9.37
C PRO A 108 9.18 -33.15 8.71
N GLU A 109 10.13 -33.66 9.49
CA GLU A 109 11.49 -33.94 9.02
C GLU A 109 11.49 -34.86 7.78
N GLY A 110 12.34 -34.54 6.80
CA GLY A 110 12.47 -35.31 5.56
C GLY A 110 11.47 -34.97 4.46
N VAL A 111 10.46 -34.12 4.73
CA VAL A 111 9.52 -33.62 3.73
C VAL A 111 9.57 -32.09 3.69
N SER A 112 9.54 -31.51 2.50
CA SER A 112 9.51 -30.06 2.34
C SER A 112 8.41 -29.65 1.37
N TYR A 113 7.91 -28.43 1.54
CA TYR A 113 7.12 -27.80 0.50
C TYR A 113 7.90 -27.72 -0.81
N ARG A 114 7.17 -27.71 -1.93
CA ARG A 114 7.77 -27.56 -3.27
C ARG A 114 8.71 -26.35 -3.31
N LYS A 115 9.79 -26.47 -4.08
CA LYS A 115 10.72 -25.36 -4.30
C LYS A 115 10.02 -24.24 -5.09
N ILE A 116 10.03 -23.03 -4.54
CA ILE A 116 9.52 -21.82 -5.18
C ILE A 116 10.65 -20.80 -5.25
N PRO A 117 10.77 -20.04 -6.36
CA PRO A 117 11.75 -18.97 -6.45
C PRO A 117 11.55 -17.91 -5.37
N ARG A 118 12.65 -17.38 -4.84
CA ARG A 118 12.66 -16.27 -3.86
C ARG A 118 12.43 -14.93 -4.55
N ARG A 119 11.24 -14.75 -5.11
CA ARG A 119 10.82 -13.47 -5.70
C ARG A 119 10.38 -12.52 -4.59
N PRO A 120 10.94 -11.30 -4.44
CA PRO A 120 10.44 -10.31 -3.49
C PRO A 120 8.94 -10.05 -3.64
N LEU A 121 8.26 -9.69 -2.54
CA LEU A 121 6.84 -9.28 -2.61
C LEU A 121 6.62 -8.11 -3.57
N GLU A 122 7.60 -7.21 -3.65
CA GLU A 122 7.57 -6.00 -4.48
C GLU A 122 7.58 -6.28 -5.99
N ASP A 123 7.97 -7.49 -6.40
CA ASP A 123 7.95 -7.93 -7.80
C ASP A 123 6.56 -8.47 -8.23
N LEU A 124 5.58 -8.51 -7.33
CA LEU A 124 4.22 -8.89 -7.67
C LEU A 124 3.60 -7.87 -8.62
N ARG A 125 3.07 -8.37 -9.73
CA ARG A 125 2.37 -7.53 -10.71
C ARG A 125 1.02 -7.11 -10.15
N ILE A 126 0.64 -5.85 -10.30
CA ILE A 126 -0.72 -5.40 -9.99
C ILE A 126 -1.56 -5.50 -11.26
N LYS A 127 -2.75 -6.11 -11.16
CA LYS A 127 -3.65 -6.35 -12.29
C LYS A 127 -5.04 -5.78 -12.02
N ASP A 128 -5.51 -4.97 -12.95
CA ASP A 128 -6.90 -4.55 -13.00
C ASP A 128 -7.78 -5.72 -13.46
N VAL A 129 -8.61 -6.22 -12.54
CA VAL A 129 -9.54 -7.34 -12.78
C VAL A 129 -11.00 -6.90 -12.71
N SER A 130 -11.28 -5.73 -12.14
CA SER A 130 -12.60 -5.12 -12.06
C SER A 130 -12.48 -3.60 -12.02
N ASN A 131 -13.58 -2.90 -12.31
CA ASN A 131 -13.63 -1.43 -12.20
C ASN A 131 -14.02 -1.02 -10.78
N ILE A 132 -13.32 -0.05 -10.21
CA ILE A 132 -13.64 0.54 -8.90
C ILE A 132 -14.60 1.71 -9.11
N GLU A 133 -15.87 1.51 -8.74
CA GLU A 133 -16.91 2.54 -8.83
C GLU A 133 -16.87 3.51 -7.64
N ASP A 134 -16.47 3.03 -6.45
CA ASP A 134 -16.38 3.85 -5.25
C ASP A 134 -15.24 4.88 -5.37
N ALA A 135 -15.58 6.16 -5.27
CA ALA A 135 -14.63 7.26 -5.48
C ALA A 135 -13.53 7.33 -4.40
N ILE A 136 -13.83 6.92 -3.16
CA ILE A 136 -12.86 6.90 -2.06
C ILE A 136 -11.84 5.81 -2.34
N LEU A 137 -12.30 4.60 -2.62
CA LEU A 137 -11.46 3.45 -2.94
C LEU A 137 -10.63 3.68 -4.21
N LYS A 138 -11.19 4.35 -5.22
CA LYS A 138 -10.46 4.78 -6.41
C LYS A 138 -9.35 5.78 -6.08
N THR A 139 -9.52 6.61 -5.07
CA THR A 139 -8.45 7.51 -4.61
C THR A 139 -7.35 6.73 -3.90
N TRP A 140 -7.68 5.73 -3.09
CA TRP A 140 -6.69 4.81 -2.50
C TRP A 140 -5.90 4.04 -3.58
N GLN A 141 -6.58 3.59 -4.64
CA GLN A 141 -5.93 2.99 -5.81
C GLN A 141 -4.94 3.96 -6.48
N ARG A 142 -5.30 5.24 -6.63
CA ARG A 142 -4.41 6.26 -7.22
C ARG A 142 -3.13 6.45 -6.43
N ILE A 143 -3.17 6.34 -5.09
CA ILE A 143 -1.96 6.41 -4.27
C ILE A 143 -0.99 5.29 -4.65
N LEU A 144 -1.49 4.06 -4.80
CA LEU A 144 -0.67 2.92 -5.22
C LEU A 144 -0.12 3.11 -6.64
N PHE A 145 -0.92 3.66 -7.55
CA PHE A 145 -0.46 4.01 -8.90
C PHE A 145 0.68 5.04 -8.88
N VAL A 146 0.65 6.03 -7.97
CA VAL A 146 1.76 6.97 -7.79
C VAL A 146 3.02 6.23 -7.34
N VAL A 147 2.90 5.28 -6.40
CA VAL A 147 4.04 4.43 -6.00
C VAL A 147 4.59 3.67 -7.22
N GLU A 148 3.75 2.92 -7.95
CA GLU A 148 4.17 2.15 -9.13
C GLU A 148 4.82 3.04 -10.20
N TYR A 149 4.30 4.24 -10.42
CA TYR A 149 4.87 5.22 -11.35
C TYR A 149 6.29 5.63 -10.95
N TYR A 150 6.50 5.99 -9.68
CA TYR A 150 7.83 6.38 -9.18
C TYR A 150 8.82 5.20 -9.18
N GLU A 151 8.35 4.00 -8.88
CA GLU A 151 9.17 2.77 -8.99
C GLU A 151 9.59 2.50 -10.43
N ALA A 152 8.70 2.70 -11.39
CA ALA A 152 9.00 2.49 -12.81
C ALA A 152 10.04 3.48 -13.35
N ILE A 153 9.92 4.78 -13.02
CA ILE A 153 10.84 5.79 -13.54
C ILE A 153 12.23 5.73 -12.88
N HIS A 154 12.32 5.34 -11.60
CA HIS A 154 13.58 5.25 -10.87
C HIS A 154 14.17 3.84 -10.82
N ARG A 155 13.42 2.82 -11.28
CA ARG A 155 13.83 1.40 -11.29
C ARG A 155 14.27 0.88 -9.93
N MET A 156 13.55 1.27 -8.89
CA MET A 156 13.81 0.86 -7.50
C MET A 156 12.53 0.94 -6.68
N PRO A 157 12.46 0.21 -5.54
CA PRO A 157 11.27 0.25 -4.71
C PRO A 157 11.11 1.59 -4.01
N PHE A 158 9.85 1.99 -3.87
CA PHE A 158 9.37 3.07 -3.04
C PHE A 158 8.39 2.55 -1.99
N TYR A 159 8.36 3.26 -0.88
CA TYR A 159 7.54 2.97 0.28
C TYR A 159 6.72 4.19 0.66
N LEU A 160 5.77 3.98 1.57
CA LEU A 160 4.89 5.01 2.06
C LEU A 160 5.01 5.12 3.58
N GLU A 161 5.25 6.33 4.05
CA GLU A 161 5.14 6.70 5.46
C GLU A 161 3.88 7.52 5.68
N LYS A 162 3.14 7.25 6.77
CA LYS A 162 1.97 8.05 7.12
C LYS A 162 2.40 9.20 8.00
N GLU A 163 2.16 10.43 7.55
CA GLU A 163 2.47 11.65 8.29
C GLU A 163 1.26 12.59 8.36
N ASN A 164 1.25 13.48 9.35
CA ASN A 164 0.34 14.63 9.39
C ASN A 164 1.16 15.88 9.05
N VAL A 165 0.95 16.43 7.87
CA VAL A 165 1.78 17.49 7.29
C VAL A 165 1.11 18.84 7.46
N ASP A 166 1.87 19.83 7.92
CA ASP A 166 1.42 21.22 8.02
C ASP A 166 1.13 21.81 6.63
N LEU A 167 -0.03 22.44 6.43
CA LEU A 167 -0.45 22.98 5.12
C LEU A 167 0.49 24.07 4.60
N LYS A 168 1.14 24.83 5.50
CA LYS A 168 2.15 25.86 5.17
C LYS A 168 3.44 25.27 4.56
N ASP A 169 3.65 23.98 4.73
CA ASP A 169 4.84 23.28 4.24
C ASP A 169 4.56 22.50 2.96
N LEU A 170 3.32 22.53 2.47
CA LEU A 170 2.94 21.95 1.20
C LEU A 170 3.28 22.86 0.03
N VAL A 171 3.97 22.27 -0.96
CA VAL A 171 4.26 22.88 -2.26
C VAL A 171 3.40 22.18 -3.31
N PRO A 172 2.51 22.90 -4.01
CA PRO A 172 1.76 22.33 -5.11
C PRO A 172 2.69 22.06 -6.30
N THR A 173 2.40 20.98 -7.02
CA THR A 173 3.12 20.60 -8.25
C THR A 173 2.27 20.76 -9.52
N GLN A 174 1.02 21.23 -9.35
CA GLN A 174 0.15 21.62 -10.45
C GLN A 174 -0.30 23.08 -10.25
N PRO A 175 -0.26 23.92 -11.30
CA PRO A 175 -0.54 25.35 -11.17
C PRO A 175 -2.04 25.69 -11.17
N HIS A 176 -2.91 24.75 -11.56
CA HIS A 176 -4.34 24.98 -11.71
C HIS A 176 -5.15 23.86 -11.05
N VAL A 177 -6.25 24.21 -10.38
CA VAL A 177 -7.22 23.25 -9.83
C VAL A 177 -8.64 23.76 -10.11
N GLY A 178 -9.53 22.88 -10.57
CA GLY A 178 -10.93 23.25 -10.82
C GLY A 178 -11.71 23.47 -9.52
N LYS A 179 -12.48 24.56 -9.44
CA LYS A 179 -13.30 24.96 -8.29
C LYS A 179 -14.29 23.88 -7.88
N THR A 180 -14.92 23.22 -8.85
CA THR A 180 -15.85 22.11 -8.62
C THR A 180 -15.18 20.92 -7.92
N GLN A 181 -13.89 20.69 -8.17
CA GLN A 181 -13.11 19.63 -7.50
C GLN A 181 -12.87 19.95 -6.02
N ILE A 182 -12.76 21.22 -5.65
CA ILE A 182 -12.55 21.67 -4.27
C ILE A 182 -13.88 21.66 -3.52
N VAL A 183 -14.90 22.35 -4.06
CA VAL A 183 -16.22 22.54 -3.42
C VAL A 183 -16.96 21.20 -3.24
N GLY A 184 -16.73 20.24 -4.15
CA GLY A 184 -17.31 18.90 -4.04
C GLY A 184 -16.81 18.09 -2.82
N ILE A 185 -15.68 18.48 -2.21
CA ILE A 185 -15.09 17.79 -1.07
C ILE A 185 -15.72 18.32 0.23
N LYS A 186 -16.74 17.62 0.73
CA LYS A 186 -17.36 17.94 2.03
C LYS A 186 -16.41 17.70 3.20
N LYS A 187 -15.66 16.60 3.14
CA LYS A 187 -14.66 16.18 4.12
C LYS A 187 -13.53 15.48 3.38
N VAL A 188 -12.29 15.71 3.81
CA VAL A 188 -11.13 14.94 3.34
C VAL A 188 -11.14 13.58 4.05
N LEU A 189 -11.30 12.52 3.28
CA LEU A 189 -11.39 11.13 3.75
C LEU A 189 -10.22 10.27 3.30
N VAL A 190 -9.36 10.78 2.42
CA VAL A 190 -8.21 10.04 1.88
C VAL A 190 -7.01 10.96 1.99
N PRO A 191 -5.87 10.45 2.51
CA PRO A 191 -4.65 11.25 2.59
C PRO A 191 -4.22 11.77 1.21
N ILE A 192 -3.43 12.82 1.23
CA ILE A 192 -2.69 13.25 0.03
C ILE A 192 -1.48 12.33 -0.18
N VAL A 193 -0.87 12.39 -1.36
CA VAL A 193 0.44 11.77 -1.59
C VAL A 193 1.43 12.89 -1.83
N CYS A 194 2.60 12.82 -1.21
CA CYS A 194 3.65 13.81 -1.40
C CYS A 194 5.03 13.20 -1.26
N ILE A 195 6.06 13.95 -1.65
CA ILE A 195 7.46 13.67 -1.31
C ILE A 195 7.94 14.71 -0.32
N HIS A 196 8.82 14.31 0.59
CA HIS A 196 9.52 15.24 1.48
C HIS A 196 10.86 15.64 0.86
N TYR A 197 11.08 16.93 0.66
CA TYR A 197 12.33 17.47 0.12
C TYR A 197 12.73 18.76 0.85
N GLY A 198 13.91 18.75 1.48
CA GLY A 198 14.38 19.84 2.32
C GLY A 198 13.51 19.97 3.57
N SER A 199 12.79 21.09 3.70
CA SER A 199 11.85 21.36 4.78
C SER A 199 10.39 21.44 4.28
N LYS A 200 10.13 20.93 3.07
CA LYS A 200 8.86 21.09 2.34
C LYS A 200 8.36 19.76 1.80
N TYR A 201 7.06 19.71 1.55
CA TYR A 201 6.36 18.53 1.06
C TYR A 201 5.70 18.84 -0.28
N TYR A 202 6.14 18.18 -1.35
CA TYR A 202 5.65 18.43 -2.71
C TYR A 202 4.51 17.47 -3.04
N ILE A 203 3.32 18.01 -3.32
CA ILE A 203 2.11 17.21 -3.52
C ILE A 203 2.19 16.44 -4.84
N LEU A 204 2.06 15.12 -4.81
CA LEU A 204 1.96 14.27 -6.00
C LEU A 204 0.51 14.02 -6.41
N ASP A 205 -0.38 13.82 -5.43
CA ASP A 205 -1.83 13.74 -5.61
C ASP A 205 -2.55 14.38 -4.43
N GLY A 206 -3.68 15.04 -4.70
CA GLY A 206 -4.55 15.59 -3.66
C GLY A 206 -4.47 17.10 -3.43
N HIS A 207 -4.12 17.88 -4.46
CA HIS A 207 -4.10 19.35 -4.36
C HIS A 207 -5.47 19.93 -4.03
N ALA A 208 -6.56 19.44 -4.64
CA ALA A 208 -7.92 19.86 -4.30
C ALA A 208 -8.27 19.56 -2.82
N ARG A 209 -7.81 18.42 -2.28
CA ARG A 209 -7.99 18.07 -0.85
C ARG A 209 -7.20 19.01 0.06
N SER A 210 -5.98 19.37 -0.34
CA SER A 210 -5.11 20.32 0.38
C SER A 210 -5.73 21.73 0.42
N LEU A 211 -6.19 22.23 -0.74
CA LEU A 211 -6.89 23.51 -0.85
C LEU A 211 -8.18 23.52 -0.04
N ARG A 212 -8.94 22.42 -0.07
CA ARG A 212 -10.17 22.30 0.72
C ARG A 212 -9.90 22.34 2.23
N ASN A 213 -8.89 21.64 2.72
CA ASN A 213 -8.52 21.70 4.14
C ASN A 213 -8.15 23.12 4.56
N ARG A 214 -7.47 23.88 3.69
CA ARG A 214 -7.18 25.29 3.92
C ARG A 214 -8.45 26.15 3.98
N GLU A 215 -9.40 25.96 3.05
CA GLU A 215 -10.71 26.65 3.10
C GLU A 215 -11.49 26.37 4.38
N LEU A 216 -11.35 25.16 4.92
CA LEU A 216 -11.98 24.75 6.18
C LEU A 216 -11.23 25.26 7.43
N GLY A 217 -10.13 26.01 7.26
CA GLY A 217 -9.34 26.56 8.36
C GLY A 217 -8.51 25.51 9.12
N LEU A 218 -8.30 24.33 8.55
CA LEU A 218 -7.43 23.30 9.13
C LEU A 218 -5.96 23.70 8.96
N ARG A 219 -5.09 23.24 9.87
CA ARG A 219 -3.66 23.56 9.86
C ARG A 219 -2.80 22.49 9.19
N SER A 220 -3.29 21.26 9.17
CA SER A 220 -2.56 20.10 8.66
C SER A 220 -3.46 19.18 7.84
N ILE A 221 -2.84 18.21 7.16
CA ILE A 221 -3.52 17.18 6.38
C ILE A 221 -2.76 15.86 6.52
N GLU A 222 -3.49 14.75 6.58
CA GLU A 222 -2.87 13.42 6.51
C GLU A 222 -2.27 13.21 5.11
N ALA A 223 -1.04 12.69 5.08
CA ALA A 223 -0.28 12.42 3.88
C ALA A 223 0.32 11.01 3.93
N MET A 224 0.34 10.36 2.78
CA MET A 224 1.25 9.25 2.50
C MET A 224 2.49 9.83 1.83
N VAL A 225 3.57 9.92 2.59
CA VAL A 225 4.86 10.45 2.16
C VAL A 225 5.62 9.33 1.45
N LEU A 226 5.96 9.56 0.19
CA LEU A 226 6.70 8.64 -0.64
C LEU A 226 8.18 8.69 -0.25
N VAL A 227 8.72 7.55 0.19
CA VAL A 227 10.10 7.41 0.66
C VAL A 227 10.83 6.31 -0.08
N SER A 228 12.15 6.40 -0.15
CA SER A 228 13.02 5.39 -0.77
C SER A 228 14.26 5.17 0.07
N ALA A 229 14.92 4.03 -0.10
CA ALA A 229 16.11 3.66 0.68
C ALA A 229 17.34 4.49 0.32
N VAL A 230 17.32 5.17 -0.83
CA VAL A 230 18.43 6.02 -1.30
C VAL A 230 17.92 7.44 -1.51
N LYS A 231 18.81 8.42 -1.43
CA LYS A 231 18.45 9.80 -1.73
C LYS A 231 18.14 9.94 -3.22
N ILE A 232 16.96 10.46 -3.54
CA ILE A 232 16.50 10.72 -4.91
C ILE A 232 16.40 12.22 -5.14
N ASP A 233 16.86 12.66 -6.31
CA ASP A 233 16.53 13.98 -6.84
C ASP A 233 15.22 13.87 -7.63
N PHE A 234 14.16 14.40 -7.06
CA PHE A 234 12.84 14.30 -7.65
C PHE A 234 12.63 15.44 -8.64
N GLY A 235 12.59 15.13 -9.94
CA GLY A 235 12.39 16.13 -10.99
C GLY A 235 11.11 16.97 -10.81
N ILE A 236 10.12 16.48 -10.06
CA ILE A 236 8.90 17.23 -9.72
C ILE A 236 9.18 18.49 -8.87
N VAL A 237 10.26 18.49 -8.07
CA VAL A 237 10.69 19.64 -7.28
C VAL A 237 11.08 20.78 -8.20
N LYS A 238 11.97 20.50 -9.16
CA LYS A 238 12.38 21.47 -10.18
C LYS A 238 11.20 21.95 -11.02
N THR A 239 10.30 21.03 -11.42
CA THR A 239 9.09 21.40 -12.16
C THR A 239 8.21 22.39 -11.39
N ALA A 240 8.04 22.21 -10.07
CA ALA A 240 7.28 23.15 -9.25
C ALA A 240 7.97 24.53 -9.16
N GLU A 241 9.29 24.56 -9.01
CA GLU A 241 10.09 25.80 -9.01
C GLU A 241 9.98 26.53 -10.35
N ASP A 242 10.13 25.83 -11.48
CA ASP A 242 10.01 26.39 -12.83
C ASP A 242 8.60 26.94 -13.11
N MET A 243 7.58 26.42 -12.44
CA MET A 243 6.19 26.93 -12.48
C MET A 243 5.93 28.08 -11.50
N GLY A 244 6.91 28.47 -10.67
CA GLY A 244 6.76 29.49 -9.65
C GLY A 244 5.85 29.07 -8.49
N LEU A 245 5.80 27.76 -8.19
CA LEU A 245 4.98 27.20 -7.13
C LEU A 245 5.83 26.98 -5.86
N HIS A 246 5.45 27.62 -4.77
CA HIS A 246 6.15 27.58 -3.49
C HIS A 246 5.23 27.28 -2.30
N GLN A 247 3.93 27.55 -2.45
CA GLN A 247 2.91 27.35 -1.41
C GLN A 247 1.52 27.16 -2.05
N LEU A 248 0.55 26.69 -1.27
CA LEU A 248 -0.80 26.41 -1.77
C LEU A 248 -1.50 27.64 -2.39
N GLU A 249 -1.12 28.85 -2.00
CA GLU A 249 -1.66 30.12 -2.51
C GLU A 249 -1.30 30.38 -3.98
N ASP A 250 -0.25 29.74 -4.48
CA ASP A 250 0.21 29.93 -5.86
C ASP A 250 -0.67 29.18 -6.87
N VAL A 251 -1.54 28.28 -6.40
CA VAL A 251 -2.49 27.54 -7.25
C VAL A 251 -3.63 28.44 -7.70
N LYS A 252 -3.83 28.53 -9.01
CA LYS A 252 -4.97 29.22 -9.61
C LYS A 252 -6.20 28.32 -9.60
N ILE A 253 -7.29 28.81 -9.00
CA ILE A 253 -8.58 28.11 -9.02
C ILE A 253 -9.31 28.48 -10.31
N MET A 254 -9.55 27.47 -11.15
CA MET A 254 -10.29 27.61 -12.42
C MET A 254 -11.78 27.34 -12.18
N GLU A 255 -12.67 28.11 -12.82
CA GLU A 255 -14.12 27.87 -12.75
C GLU A 255 -14.53 26.53 -13.37
#